data_AF-A0A6A5QBL0-F1
#
_entry.id   AF-A0A6A5QBL0-F1
#
_cell.length_a   1.000
_cell.length_b   1.000
_cell.length_c   1.000
_cell.angle_alpha   90.00
_cell.angle_beta   90.00
_cell.angle_gamma   90.00
#
_symmetry.space_group_name_H-M   'P 1'
#
loop_
_entity.id
_entity.type
_entity.pdbx_description
1 polymer ?
#
loop_
_entity_poly.entity_id
_entity_poly.type
_entity_poly.pdbx_seq_one_letter_code
_entity_poly.pdbx_strand_id
1 'polypeptide(L)'
;MPRNSGTVHHCPGRNGWVGNISPGNCHKITTGVRTHCTTHSKICEGPCDGKWAHLKNQPGCLQCKSKWDANERNKQAAIAKAKEDAKKKGKDDWFHETKGRKK
;
A
#
# COMPACT_ATOMS: atom_id res chain seq x y z
N MET A 1 -19.25 -19.08 -29.84
CA MET A 1 -18.31 -18.31 -28.99
C MET A 1 -19.09 -17.17 -28.34
N PRO A 2 -19.17 -17.08 -27.01
CA PRO A 2 -19.92 -15.99 -26.37
C PRO A 2 -19.25 -14.65 -26.70
N ARG A 3 -20.02 -13.74 -27.30
CA ARG A 3 -19.56 -12.39 -27.63
C ARG A 3 -19.21 -11.68 -26.33
N ASN A 4 -17.95 -11.30 -26.17
CA ASN A 4 -17.51 -10.45 -25.08
C ASN A 4 -18.15 -9.06 -25.30
N SER A 5 -19.38 -8.86 -24.84
CA SER A 5 -20.10 -7.58 -24.87
C SER A 5 -19.52 -6.62 -23.83
N GLY A 6 -18.19 -6.58 -23.77
CA GLY A 6 -17.35 -5.92 -22.78
C GLY A 6 -17.54 -4.42 -22.86
N THR A 7 -18.67 -3.95 -22.35
CA THR A 7 -18.77 -2.60 -21.83
C THR A 7 -17.74 -2.54 -20.71
N VAL A 8 -16.55 -2.03 -21.03
CA VAL A 8 -15.44 -1.87 -20.09
C VAL A 8 -16.00 -1.04 -18.94
N HIS A 9 -16.25 -1.71 -17.83
CA HIS A 9 -16.87 -1.07 -16.70
C HIS A 9 -15.82 -0.20 -16.02
N HIS A 10 -16.18 1.04 -15.69
CA HIS A 10 -15.27 2.01 -15.10
C HIS A 10 -14.82 1.63 -13.66
N CYS A 11 -15.37 0.57 -13.08
CA CYS A 11 -14.96 0.01 -11.80
C CYS A 11 -15.07 -1.52 -11.76
N PRO A 12 -14.22 -2.22 -10.99
CA PRO A 12 -14.28 -3.68 -10.87
C PRO A 12 -15.49 -4.17 -10.04
N GLY A 13 -16.11 -3.29 -9.23
CA GLY A 13 -17.26 -3.62 -8.40
C GLY A 13 -18.56 -3.93 -9.17
N ARG A 14 -18.59 -3.75 -10.50
CA ARG A 14 -19.71 -4.20 -11.32
C ARG A 14 -19.87 -5.70 -11.33
N ASN A 15 -18.75 -6.43 -11.35
CA ASN A 15 -18.71 -7.87 -11.57
C ASN A 15 -18.47 -8.65 -10.26
N GLY A 16 -18.32 -7.96 -9.13
CA GLY A 16 -18.01 -8.61 -7.86
C GLY A 16 -18.26 -7.71 -6.65
N TRP A 17 -18.25 -8.33 -5.48
CA TRP A 17 -18.43 -7.65 -4.21
C TRP A 17 -17.21 -6.79 -3.86
N VAL A 18 -17.47 -5.60 -3.32
CA VAL A 18 -16.43 -4.69 -2.84
C VAL A 18 -16.64 -4.49 -1.34
N GLY A 19 -16.00 -5.32 -0.53
CA GLY A 19 -16.31 -5.42 0.89
C GLY A 19 -17.77 -5.86 1.06
N ASN A 20 -18.57 -5.04 1.73
CA ASN A 20 -19.99 -5.30 1.97
C ASN A 20 -20.92 -4.68 0.91
N ILE A 21 -20.37 -4.15 -0.19
CA ILE A 21 -21.13 -3.49 -1.25
C ILE A 21 -21.40 -4.51 -2.37
N SER A 22 -22.69 -4.73 -2.66
CA SER A 22 -23.14 -5.68 -3.68
C SER A 22 -22.67 -5.31 -5.09
N PRO A 23 -22.47 -6.28 -5.98
CA PRO A 23 -22.23 -6.00 -7.40
C PRO A 23 -23.45 -5.31 -8.03
N GLY A 24 -23.21 -4.49 -9.06
CA GLY A 24 -24.27 -3.75 -9.76
C GLY A 24 -24.53 -2.34 -9.22
N ASN A 25 -25.59 -1.67 -9.71
CA ASN A 25 -25.89 -0.25 -9.42
C ASN A 25 -24.70 0.71 -9.56
N CYS A 26 -23.85 0.46 -10.56
CA CYS A 26 -22.68 1.29 -10.78
C CYS A 26 -23.06 2.56 -11.56
N HIS A 27 -22.94 3.71 -10.91
CA HIS A 27 -23.12 4.99 -11.57
C HIS A 27 -21.76 5.65 -11.75
N LYS A 28 -21.42 5.92 -13.01
CA LYS A 28 -20.23 6.66 -13.38
C LYS A 28 -20.50 8.14 -13.11
N ILE A 29 -19.69 8.75 -12.23
CA ILE A 29 -19.62 10.19 -12.09
C ILE A 29 -18.27 10.67 -12.61
N THR A 30 -18.34 11.75 -13.39
CA THR A 30 -17.17 12.48 -13.86
C THR A 30 -17.13 13.84 -13.16
N THR A 31 -16.13 14.06 -12.31
CA THR A 31 -15.90 15.35 -11.64
C THR A 31 -14.62 15.95 -12.22
N GLY A 32 -14.77 16.95 -13.09
CA GLY A 32 -13.66 17.48 -13.88
C GLY A 32 -13.05 16.40 -14.79
N VAL A 33 -11.75 16.15 -14.67
CA VAL A 33 -11.03 15.10 -15.44
C VAL A 33 -11.14 13.70 -14.83
N ARG A 34 -11.83 13.54 -13.69
CA ARG A 34 -11.79 12.31 -12.88
C ARG A 34 -13.08 11.53 -13.04
N THR A 35 -12.96 10.27 -13.43
CA THR A 35 -14.09 9.33 -13.53
C THR A 35 -14.01 8.31 -12.40
N HIS A 36 -15.10 8.11 -11.66
CA HIS A 36 -15.21 7.04 -10.67
C HIS A 36 -16.64 6.51 -10.51
N CYS A 37 -16.76 5.33 -9.90
CA CYS A 37 -18.05 4.77 -9.50
C CYS A 37 -18.47 5.38 -8.18
N THR A 38 -19.69 5.90 -8.07
CA THR A 38 -20.23 6.38 -6.79
C THR A 38 -20.48 5.28 -5.79
N THR A 39 -20.82 4.09 -6.28
CA THR A 39 -21.23 2.95 -5.46
C THR A 39 -20.01 2.24 -4.87
N HIS A 40 -19.07 1.84 -5.73
CA HIS A 40 -17.94 0.97 -5.35
C HIS A 40 -16.63 1.71 -5.13
N SER A 41 -16.49 2.90 -5.71
CA SER A 41 -15.24 3.67 -5.64
C SER A 41 -15.44 4.95 -4.83
N LYS A 42 -14.32 5.51 -4.36
CA LYS A 42 -14.25 6.86 -3.81
C LYS A 42 -12.94 7.53 -4.26
N ILE A 43 -12.93 8.86 -4.22
CA ILE A 43 -11.72 9.63 -4.51
C ILE A 43 -10.71 9.42 -3.37
N CYS A 44 -9.44 9.30 -3.73
CA CYS A 44 -8.33 9.13 -2.79
C CYS A 44 -8.09 10.41 -1.98
N GLU A 45 -8.33 10.37 -0.68
CA GLU A 45 -8.09 11.53 0.23
C GLU A 45 -6.64 11.61 0.74
N GLY A 46 -5.79 10.68 0.30
CA GLY A 46 -4.39 10.61 0.70
C GLY A 46 -3.48 11.66 0.00
N PRO A 47 -2.16 11.50 0.10
CA PRO A 47 -1.14 12.40 -0.50
C PRO A 47 -1.08 12.33 -2.04
N CYS A 48 -2.13 11.79 -2.66
CA CYS A 48 -2.37 11.64 -4.08
C CYS A 48 -3.19 12.81 -4.65
N ASP A 49 -3.55 13.81 -3.84
CA ASP A 49 -4.38 14.98 -4.17
C ASP A 49 -5.72 14.63 -4.85
N GLY A 50 -6.32 13.49 -4.49
CA GLY A 50 -7.54 13.01 -5.12
C GLY A 50 -7.41 12.64 -6.60
N LYS A 51 -6.20 12.60 -7.17
CA LYS A 51 -6.00 12.31 -8.60
C LYS A 51 -6.51 10.92 -8.99
N TRP A 52 -6.50 9.99 -8.03
CA TRP A 52 -6.90 8.61 -8.24
C TRP A 52 -8.15 8.29 -7.43
N ALA A 53 -8.97 7.38 -7.94
CA ALA A 53 -10.03 6.74 -7.18
C ALA A 53 -9.58 5.35 -6.71
N HIS A 54 -10.14 4.88 -5.61
CA HIS A 54 -9.94 3.52 -5.12
C HIS A 54 -11.26 2.94 -4.64
N LEU A 55 -11.28 1.63 -4.40
CA LEU A 55 -12.45 0.96 -3.88
C LEU A 55 -12.74 1.43 -2.46
N LYS A 56 -14.02 1.56 -2.08
CA LYS A 56 -14.42 2.02 -0.74
C LYS A 56 -13.90 1.13 0.39
N ASN A 57 -13.71 -0.17 0.11
CA ASN A 57 -13.13 -1.13 1.06
C ASN A 57 -11.59 -1.01 1.19
N GLN A 58 -10.94 -0.22 0.33
CA GLN A 58 -9.50 -0.01 0.41
C GLN A 58 -9.19 1.25 1.23
N PRO A 59 -8.10 1.27 2.02
CA PRO A 59 -7.71 2.43 2.81
C PRO A 59 -7.14 3.58 1.96
N GLY A 60 -6.70 3.32 0.74
CA GLY A 60 -6.16 4.33 -0.16
C GLY A 60 -5.99 3.81 -1.59
N CYS A 61 -5.62 4.69 -2.52
CA CYS A 61 -5.29 4.26 -3.88
C CYS A 61 -4.01 3.42 -3.93
N LEU A 62 -3.83 2.70 -5.04
CA LEU A 62 -2.67 1.85 -5.24
C LEU A 62 -1.34 2.59 -5.02
N GLN A 63 -1.25 3.84 -5.47
CA GLN A 63 -0.05 4.65 -5.29
C GLN A 63 0.20 5.00 -3.81
N CYS A 64 -0.85 5.31 -3.05
CA CYS A 64 -0.73 5.56 -1.61
C CYS A 64 -0.33 4.28 -0.87
N LYS A 65 -0.94 3.15 -1.23
CA LYS A 65 -0.61 1.84 -0.68
C LYS A 65 0.87 1.50 -0.90
N SER A 66 1.37 1.64 -2.13
CA SER A 66 2.79 1.40 -2.43
C SER A 66 3.73 2.30 -1.63
N LYS A 67 3.36 3.57 -1.39
CA LYS A 67 4.15 4.48 -0.54
C LYS A 67 4.16 4.04 0.92
N TRP A 68 3.03 3.59 1.46
CA TRP A 68 2.95 3.07 2.82
C TRP A 68 3.77 1.79 2.98
N ASP A 69 3.64 0.85 2.05
CA ASP A 69 4.41 -0.39 2.05
C ASP A 69 5.92 -0.11 1.96
N ALA A 70 6.33 0.84 1.11
CA ALA A 70 7.73 1.25 1.02
C ALA A 70 8.24 1.88 2.33
N ASN A 71 7.43 2.72 2.98
CA ASN A 71 7.78 3.32 4.26
C ASN A 71 7.93 2.25 5.35
N GLU A 72 7.00 1.29 5.41
CA GLU A 72 7.07 0.18 6.34
C GLU A 72 8.33 -0.67 6.13
N ARG A 73 8.66 -1.02 4.88
CA ARG A 73 9.90 -1.72 4.54
C ARG A 73 11.15 -0.95 4.98
N ASN A 74 11.18 0.37 4.75
CA ASN A 74 12.30 1.21 5.17
C ASN A 74 12.43 1.27 6.70
N LYS A 75 11.32 1.34 7.43
CA LYS A 75 11.33 1.27 8.90
C LYS A 75 11.86 -0.07 9.40
N GLN A 76 11.41 -1.18 8.82
CA GLN A 76 11.90 -2.51 9.17
C GLN A 76 13.41 -2.66 8.88
N ALA A 77 13.87 -2.17 7.72
CA ALA A 77 15.29 -2.17 7.38
C ALA A 77 16.13 -1.32 8.33
N ALA A 78 15.64 -0.15 8.75
CA ALA A 78 16.32 0.71 9.73
C ALA A 78 16.42 0.03 11.11
N ILE A 79 15.36 -0.64 11.56
CA ILE A 79 15.36 -1.40 12.82
C ILE A 79 16.33 -2.59 12.73
N ALA A 80 16.33 -3.32 11.61
CA ALA A 80 17.24 -4.44 11.39
C ALA A 80 18.71 -3.96 11.41
N LYS A 81 19.01 -2.87 10.68
CA LYS A 81 20.35 -2.27 10.67
C LYS A 81 20.79 -1.81 12.06
N ALA A 82 19.91 -1.14 12.81
CA ALA A 82 20.22 -0.73 14.19
C ALA A 82 20.53 -1.93 15.11
N LYS A 83 19.82 -3.06 14.94
CA LYS A 83 20.12 -4.30 15.68
C LYS A 83 21.46 -4.92 15.26
N GLU A 84 21.81 -4.86 13.98
CA GLU A 84 23.11 -5.35 13.49
C GLU A 84 24.27 -4.48 13.95
N ASP A 85 24.13 -3.15 13.91
CA ASP A 85 25.11 -2.21 14.43
C ASP A 85 25.32 -2.39 15.95
N ALA A 86 24.25 -2.63 16.72
CA ALA A 86 24.35 -2.96 18.14
C ALA A 86 25.06 -4.30 18.39
N LYS A 87 24.77 -5.34 17.58
CA LYS A 87 25.46 -6.64 17.67
C LYS A 87 26.93 -6.56 17.27
N LYS A 88 27.28 -5.74 16.28
CA LYS A 88 28.68 -5.52 15.87
C LYS A 88 29.48 -4.82 16.97
N LYS A 89 28.94 -3.75 17.56
CA LYS A 89 29.59 -3.06 18.68
C LYS A 89 29.87 -3.99 19.87
N GLY A 90 28.91 -4.83 20.26
CA GLY A 90 29.10 -5.78 21.36
C GLY A 90 30.12 -6.90 21.07
N LYS A 91 30.33 -7.27 19.80
CA LYS A 91 31.36 -8.26 19.42
C LYS A 91 32.76 -7.67 19.33
N ASP A 92 32.86 -6.41 18.92
CA ASP A 92 34.14 -5.69 18.85
C ASP A 92 34.71 -5.51 20.27
N ASP A 93 33.86 -5.10 21.24
CA ASP A 93 34.24 -5.03 22.66
C ASP A 93 34.70 -6.40 23.22
N TRP A 94 33.97 -7.49 22.90
CA TRP A 94 34.35 -8.83 23.37
C TRP A 94 35.72 -9.30 22.82
N PHE A 95 36.05 -8.98 21.57
CA PHE A 95 37.33 -9.37 20.97
C PHE A 95 38.50 -8.48 21.41
N HIS A 96 38.23 -7.24 21.85
CA HIS A 96 39.24 -6.31 22.34
C HIS A 96 39.60 -6.50 23.83
N GLU A 97 38.73 -7.09 24.65
CA GLU A 97 39.02 -7.31 26.08
C GLU A 97 40.01 -8.46 26.36
N THR A 98 40.14 -9.42 25.44
CA THR A 98 40.99 -10.61 25.66
C THR A 98 42.47 -10.39 25.37
N LYS A 99 42.86 -9.31 24.68
CA LYS A 99 44.27 -9.04 24.35
C LYS A 99 45.06 -8.32 25.46
N GLY A 100 44.40 -7.93 26.56
CA GLY A 100 45.03 -7.23 27.69
C GLY A 100 45.24 -8.07 28.97
N ARG A 101 44.65 -9.26 29.09
CA ARG A 101 44.74 -10.06 30.33
C ARG A 101 45.98 -10.97 30.33
N LYS A 102 47.18 -10.35 30.29
CA LYS A 102 48.41 -10.97 30.77
C LYS A 102 48.72 -10.40 32.16
N LYS A 103 48.38 -11.16 33.19
CA LYS A 103 49.06 -11.10 34.48
C LYS A 103 49.00 -12.45 35.14
#